data_AF-C5KE66-F1
#
_entry.id   AF-C5KE66-F1
#
_cell.length_a   1.000
_cell.length_b   1.000
_cell.length_c   1.000
_cell.angle_alpha   90.00
_cell.angle_beta   90.00
_cell.angle_gamma   90.00
#
_symmetry.space_group_name_H-M   'P 1'
#
loop_
_entity.id
_entity.type
_entity.pdbx_description
1 polymer ?
#
loop_
_entity_poly.entity_id
_entity_poly.type
_entity_poly.pdbx_seq_one_letter_code
_entity_poly.pdbx_strand_id
1 'polypeptide(L)' 'AMDFLSLSQKSWLDSEHDDDKFIDCAGRKVVVIGGGDTAVDCVATAIRLGAESVLQFSRRPVSP' A
#
# COMPACT_ATOMS: atom_id res chain seq x y z
N ALA A 1 -7.39 5.92 -0.80
CA ALA A 1 -7.06 4.48 -0.91
C ALA A 1 -7.00 4.06 -2.37
N MET A 2 -8.07 4.26 -3.16
CA MET A 2 -8.07 3.95 -4.58
C MET A 2 -6.93 4.64 -5.35
N ASP A 3 -6.64 5.92 -5.09
CA ASP A 3 -5.54 6.61 -5.76
C ASP A 3 -4.19 5.92 -5.55
N PHE A 4 -3.88 5.49 -4.32
CA PHE A 4 -2.64 4.77 -4.03
C PHE A 4 -2.53 3.46 -4.83
N LEU A 5 -3.61 2.67 -4.84
CA LEU A 5 -3.65 1.40 -5.55
C LEU A 5 -3.61 1.59 -7.07
N SER A 6 -4.43 2.50 -7.59
CA SER A 6 -4.51 2.78 -9.03
C SER A 6 -3.23 3.39 -9.57
N LEU A 7 -2.60 4.33 -8.86
CA LEU A 7 -1.31 4.90 -9.26
C LEU A 7 -0.20 3.85 -9.25
N SER A 8 -0.13 3.04 -8.18
CA SER A 8 0.89 1.97 -8.08
C SER A 8 0.73 0.91 -9.17
N GLN A 9 -0.49 0.44 -9.45
CA GLN A 9 -0.74 -0.51 -10.52
C GLN A 9 -0.45 0.07 -11.91
N LYS A 10 -0.87 1.31 -12.16
CA LYS A 10 -0.67 1.96 -13.45
C LYS A 10 0.82 2.19 -13.73
N SER A 11 1.54 2.76 -12.77
CA SER A 11 3.00 2.99 -12.90
C SER A 11 3.76 1.67 -13.08
N TRP A 12 3.32 0.59 -12.42
CA TRP A 12 3.88 -0.75 -12.64
C TRP A 12 3.64 -1.26 -14.07
N LEU A 13 2.38 -1.23 -14.54
CA LEU A 13 2.01 -1.74 -15.86
C LEU A 13 2.62 -0.94 -17.01
N ASP A 14 2.69 0.38 -16.85
CA ASP A 14 3.14 1.27 -17.92
C ASP A 14 4.68 1.43 -17.95
N SER A 15 5.36 1.23 -16.80
CA SER A 15 6.77 1.59 -16.67
C SER A 15 7.58 0.83 -15.61
N GLU A 16 7.04 -0.22 -15.00
CA GLU A 16 7.72 -0.96 -13.92
C GLU A 16 8.22 -0.05 -12.78
N HIS A 17 7.47 1.01 -12.47
CA HIS A 17 7.80 2.04 -11.47
C HIS A 17 8.95 3.01 -11.83
N ASP A 18 9.53 2.96 -13.03
CA ASP A 18 10.60 3.89 -13.47
C ASP A 18 10.11 5.32 -13.75
N ASP A 19 8.79 5.55 -13.77
CA ASP A 19 8.21 6.87 -14.06
C ASP A 19 7.90 7.73 -12.83
N ASP A 20 8.18 7.21 -11.63
CA ASP A 20 7.91 7.85 -10.33
C ASP A 20 6.44 8.30 -10.14
N LYS A 21 5.47 7.78 -10.92
CA LYS A 21 4.05 8.17 -10.84
C LYS A 21 3.25 7.35 -9.83
N PHE A 22 3.89 6.94 -8.74
CA PHE A 22 3.27 6.24 -7.63
C PHE A 22 3.73 6.84 -6.30
N ILE A 23 3.09 6.42 -5.20
CA ILE A 23 3.53 6.84 -3.87
C ILE A 23 4.66 5.91 -3.43
N ASP A 24 5.88 6.41 -3.50
CA ASP A 24 7.05 5.68 -3.01
C ASP A 24 6.96 5.43 -1.50
N CYS A 25 7.06 4.16 -1.14
CA CYS A 25 7.03 3.69 0.24
C CYS A 25 8.42 3.24 0.73
N ALA A 26 9.45 3.23 -0.11
CA ALA A 26 10.77 2.68 0.21
C ALA A 26 11.35 3.33 1.47
N GLY A 27 11.66 2.50 2.48
CA GLY A 27 12.24 2.97 3.75
C GLY A 27 11.29 3.81 4.61
N ARG A 28 9.99 3.83 4.33
CA ARG A 28 8.99 4.60 5.09
C ARG A 28 8.20 3.71 6.05
N LYS A 29 7.76 4.33 7.15
CA LYS A 29 6.80 3.73 8.09
C LYS A 29 5.39 4.08 7.64
N VAL A 30 4.59 3.07 7.27
CA VAL A 30 3.25 3.24 6.69
C VAL A 30 2.19 2.79 7.69
N VAL A 31 1.12 3.59 7.85
CA VAL A 31 -0.06 3.20 8.64
C VAL A 31 -1.26 3.11 7.71
N VAL A 32 -1.90 1.94 7.67
CA VAL A 32 -3.14 1.72 6.92
C VAL A 32 -4.31 1.71 7.89
N ILE A 33 -5.25 2.64 7.73
CA ILE A 33 -6.45 2.73 8.57
C ILE A 33 -7.61 2.04 7.86
N GLY A 34 -8.06 0.90 8.40
CA GLY A 34 -9.13 0.09 7.83
C GLY A 34 -8.89 -1.41 7.98
N GLY A 35 -9.97 -2.19 7.94
CA GLY A 35 -9.93 -3.65 8.17
C GLY A 35 -10.65 -4.47 7.10
N GLY A 36 -10.95 -3.89 5.93
CA GLY A 36 -11.55 -4.59 4.80
C GLY A 36 -10.53 -4.91 3.71
N ASP A 37 -10.98 -5.50 2.61
CA ASP A 37 -10.11 -5.97 1.52
C ASP A 37 -9.22 -4.87 0.95
N THR A 38 -9.77 -3.66 0.73
CA THR A 38 -8.99 -2.51 0.26
C THR A 38 -7.85 -2.13 1.20
N ALA A 39 -8.02 -2.34 2.51
CA ALA A 39 -6.95 -2.09 3.48
C ALA A 39 -5.85 -3.16 3.36
N VAL A 40 -6.23 -4.42 3.17
CA VAL A 40 -5.29 -5.53 2.93
C VAL A 40 -4.50 -5.28 1.63
N ASP A 41 -5.17 -4.83 0.57
CA ASP A 41 -4.51 -4.45 -0.69
C ASP A 41 -3.51 -3.32 -0.50
N CYS A 42 -3.86 -2.30 0.30
CA CYS A 42 -2.93 -1.21 0.62
C CYS A 42 -1.72 -1.71 1.43
N VAL A 43 -1.93 -2.62 2.38
CA VAL A 43 -0.83 -3.23 3.15
C VAL A 43 0.11 -3.99 2.22
N ALA A 44 -0.42 -4.89 1.38
CA ALA A 44 0.38 -5.68 0.45
C ALA A 44 1.14 -4.80 -0.56
N THR A 45 0.50 -3.73 -1.04
CA THR A 45 1.11 -2.77 -1.97
C THR A 45 2.26 -2.01 -1.28
N ALA A 46 2.05 -1.48 -0.08
CA ALA A 46 3.10 -0.77 0.66
C ALA A 46 4.32 -1.67 0.96
N ILE A 47 4.10 -2.94 1.28
CA ILE A 47 5.18 -3.92 1.47
C ILE A 47 5.97 -4.13 0.17
N ARG A 48 5.27 -4.32 -0.97
CA ARG A 48 5.92 -4.51 -2.28
C ARG A 48 6.73 -3.28 -2.72
N LEU A 49 6.28 -2.09 -2.35
CA LEU A 49 6.96 -0.82 -2.59
C LEU A 49 8.09 -0.54 -1.59
N GLY A 50 8.48 -1.50 -0.75
CA GLY A 50 9.68 -1.40 0.10
C GLY A 50 9.49 -0.63 1.41
N ALA A 51 8.27 -0.53 1.95
CA ALA A 51 8.05 0.05 3.27
C ALA A 51 8.95 -0.57 4.35
N GLU A 52 9.56 0.27 5.20
CA GLU A 52 10.33 -0.18 6.37
C GLU A 52 9.43 -0.96 7.34
N SER A 53 8.21 -0.46 7.53
CA SER A 53 7.20 -1.12 8.36
C SER A 53 5.80 -0.71 7.92
N VAL A 54 4.84 -1.62 8.09
CA VAL A 54 3.42 -1.36 7.81
C VAL A 54 2.59 -1.77 9.02
N LEU A 55 1.84 -0.81 9.58
CA LEU A 55 0.86 -1.05 10.65
C LEU A 55 -0.55 -0.93 10.08
N GLN A 56 -1.32 -2.01 10.14
CA GLN A 56 -2.75 -1.95 9.87
C GLN A 56 -3.50 -1.65 11.17
N PHE A 57 -4.22 -0.52 11.19
CA PHE A 57 -5.06 -0.11 12.29
C PHE A 57 -6.53 -0.25 11.92
N SER A 58 -7.23 -1.12 12.64
CA SER A 58 -8.62 -1.48 12.40
C SER A 58 -9.41 -1.40 13.70
N ARG A 59 -10.67 -0.94 13.61
CA ARG A 59 -11.59 -0.94 14.76
C ARG A 59 -12.00 -2.36 15.15
N ARG A 60 -12.00 -3.30 14.21
CA ARG A 60 -12.37 -4.69 14.48
C ARG A 60 -11.16 -5.43 15.06
N PRO A 61 -11.39 -6.32 16.05
CA PRO A 61 -10.34 -7.22 16.51
C PRO A 61 -9.85 -8.08 15.35
N VAL A 62 -8.61 -8.51 15.43
CA VAL A 62 -8.02 -9.45 14.48
C VAL A 62 -8.82 -10.75 14.56
N SER A 63 -9.29 -11.26 13.42
CA SER A 63 -9.91 -12.58 13.37
C SER A 63 -8.90 -13.65 13.82
N PRO A 64 -9.31 -14.68 14.58
CA PRO A 64 -8.42 -15.74 15.05
C PRO A 64 -7.66 -16.46 13.94
#